data_AF-F7K1U8-F1
#
_entry.id   AF-F7K1U8-F1
#
_cell.length_a   1.000
_cell.length_b   1.000
_cell.length_c   1.000
_cell.angle_alpha   90.00
_cell.angle_beta   90.00
_cell.angle_gamma   90.00
#
_symmetry.space_group_name_H-M   'P 1'
#
loop_
_entity.id
_entity.type
_entity.pdbx_description
1 polymer ?
#
loop_
_entity_poly.entity_id
_entity_poly.type
_entity_poly.pdbx_seq_one_letter_code
_entity_poly.pdbx_strand_id
1 'polypeptide(L)'
;MSNFIVQFPLKTEKYQEDILNKRFEIGRKIYNSLVNITQKRYKEMIKTKKYRSIISSLTGNKKTDKEIWKQINEIRKQYGMSEYSFHEDVKKMQKHFKDNIDSFTAQKIATTLWKSYEKLFFGNGKKVYFKRYGELNSLEGKSNKTGIRFKDDTIIWNGLTILV
;
A
#
# COMPACT_ATOMS: atom_id res chain seq x y z
N MET A 1 1.76 17.89 13.33
CA MET A 1 2.40 18.54 12.18
C MET A 1 1.32 18.66 11.11
N SER A 2 0.91 19.89 10.80
CA SER A 2 -0.12 20.18 9.81
C SER A 2 0.50 20.06 8.42
N ASN A 3 -0.05 19.22 7.56
CA ASN A 3 0.39 19.14 6.17
C ASN A 3 -0.53 20.03 5.34
N PHE A 4 0.02 20.98 4.60
CA PHE A 4 -0.71 21.73 3.59
C PHE A 4 -0.69 20.94 2.28
N ILE A 5 -1.84 20.77 1.66
CA ILE A 5 -2.00 20.08 0.38
C ILE A 5 -2.33 21.15 -0.65
N VAL A 6 -1.50 21.25 -1.68
CA VAL A 6 -1.79 22.06 -2.88
C VAL A 6 -2.26 21.10 -3.98
N GLN A 7 -3.30 21.49 -4.69
CA GLN A 7 -3.86 20.73 -5.81
C GLN A 7 -3.76 21.59 -7.06
N PHE A 8 -3.31 20.98 -8.14
CA PHE A 8 -3.20 21.66 -9.42
C PHE A 8 -3.91 20.81 -10.50
N PRO A 9 -4.67 21.43 -11.41
CA PRO A 9 -5.23 20.71 -12.55
C PRO A 9 -4.10 20.26 -13.49
N LEU A 10 -4.27 19.11 -14.14
CA LEU A 10 -3.35 18.68 -15.19
C LEU A 10 -3.88 19.15 -16.55
N LYS A 11 -3.02 19.74 -17.37
CA LYS A 11 -3.33 20.06 -18.78
C LYS A 11 -2.94 18.85 -19.62
N THR A 12 -3.90 17.97 -19.88
CA THR A 12 -3.65 16.69 -20.57
C THR A 12 -4.16 16.66 -22.00
N GLU A 13 -3.41 15.98 -22.86
CA GLU A 13 -3.88 15.49 -24.15
C GLU A 13 -4.45 14.06 -24.01
N LYS A 14 -5.27 13.64 -24.99
CA LYS A 14 -5.95 12.33 -24.96
C LYS A 14 -4.99 11.15 -24.74
N TYR A 15 -3.84 11.16 -25.41
CA TYR A 15 -2.85 10.09 -25.27
C TYR A 15 -2.24 10.04 -23.86
N GLN A 16 -2.10 11.19 -23.18
CA GLN A 16 -1.57 11.25 -21.82
C GLN A 16 -2.59 10.69 -20.82
N GLU A 17 -3.88 10.98 -21.00
CA GLU A 17 -4.96 10.37 -20.24
C GLU A 17 -4.97 8.85 -20.40
N ASP A 18 -4.81 8.35 -21.63
CA ASP A 18 -4.79 6.91 -21.91
C ASP A 18 -3.60 6.22 -21.23
N ILE A 19 -2.42 6.86 -21.21
CA ILE A 19 -1.25 6.39 -20.46
C ILE A 19 -1.52 6.39 -18.96
N LEU A 20 -2.11 7.45 -18.40
CA LEU A 20 -2.45 7.54 -16.98
C LEU A 20 -3.46 6.45 -16.59
N ASN A 21 -4.54 6.29 -17.35
CA ASN A 21 -5.56 5.27 -17.13
C ASN A 21 -4.97 3.86 -17.16
N LYS A 22 -4.09 3.58 -18.12
CA LYS A 22 -3.34 2.32 -18.18
C LYS A 22 -2.49 2.10 -16.92
N ARG A 23 -1.76 3.12 -16.47
CA ARG A 23 -0.93 3.03 -15.26
C ARG A 23 -1.76 2.84 -14.00
N PHE A 24 -2.89 3.52 -13.87
CA PHE A 24 -3.79 3.34 -12.74
C PHE A 24 -4.38 1.93 -12.70
N GLU A 25 -4.78 1.39 -13.85
CA GLU A 25 -5.26 0.01 -13.92
C GLU A 25 -4.16 -1.00 -13.58
N ILE A 26 -2.91 -0.76 -14.00
CA ILE A 26 -1.76 -1.56 -13.57
C ILE A 26 -1.55 -1.45 -12.05
N GLY A 27 -1.60 -0.24 -11.49
CA GLY A 27 -1.51 -0.02 -10.05
C GLY A 27 -2.58 -0.79 -9.27
N ARG A 28 -3.81 -0.84 -9.81
CA ARG A 28 -4.93 -1.62 -9.25
C ARG A 28 -4.64 -3.12 -9.28
N LYS A 29 -4.12 -3.64 -10.39
CA LYS A 29 -3.72 -5.05 -10.52
C LYS A 29 -2.63 -5.42 -9.51
N ILE A 30 -1.61 -4.57 -9.34
CA ILE A 30 -0.55 -4.75 -8.34
C ILE A 30 -1.15 -4.75 -6.93
N TYR A 31 -1.97 -3.76 -6.60
CA TYR A 31 -2.63 -3.68 -5.29
C TYR A 31 -3.45 -4.94 -4.99
N ASN A 32 -4.32 -5.36 -5.91
CA ASN A 32 -5.19 -6.52 -5.72
C ASN A 32 -4.40 -7.84 -5.65
N SER A 33 -3.30 -7.95 -6.38
CA SER A 33 -2.40 -9.11 -6.29
C SER A 33 -1.75 -9.17 -4.89
N LEU A 34 -1.33 -8.02 -4.36
CA LEU A 34 -0.78 -7.93 -3.02
C LEU A 34 -1.85 -8.19 -1.94
N VAL A 35 -3.09 -7.72 -2.12
CA VAL A 35 -4.23 -8.06 -1.25
C VAL A 35 -4.42 -9.58 -1.19
N ASN A 36 -4.39 -10.27 -2.34
CA ASN A 36 -4.58 -11.73 -2.37
C ASN A 36 -3.51 -12.47 -1.55
N ILE A 37 -2.23 -12.12 -1.72
CA ILE A 37 -1.12 -12.74 -0.98
C ILE A 37 -1.25 -12.47 0.52
N THR A 38 -1.43 -11.20 0.89
CA THR A 38 -1.46 -10.78 2.29
C THR A 38 -2.70 -11.28 3.02
N GLN A 39 -3.86 -11.36 2.35
CA GLN A 39 -5.07 -11.93 2.94
C GLN A 39 -4.92 -13.42 3.23
N LYS A 40 -4.22 -14.18 2.36
CA LYS A 40 -3.91 -15.60 2.63
C LYS A 40 -3.02 -15.73 3.86
N ARG A 41 -1.93 -14.96 3.94
CA ARG A 41 -1.03 -14.92 5.11
C ARG A 41 -1.79 -14.58 6.39
N TYR A 42 -2.63 -13.54 6.35
CA TYR A 42 -3.45 -13.13 7.47
C TYR A 42 -4.42 -14.22 7.92
N LYS A 43 -5.13 -14.87 6.99
CA LYS A 43 -6.06 -15.97 7.29
C LYS A 43 -5.36 -17.15 7.96
N GLU A 44 -4.17 -17.53 7.48
CA GLU A 44 -3.41 -18.62 8.10
C GLU A 44 -2.90 -18.24 9.50
N MET A 45 -2.45 -16.99 9.69
CA MET A 45 -2.03 -16.47 11.00
C MET A 45 -3.14 -16.59 12.04
N ILE A 46 -4.34 -16.10 11.73
CA ILE A 46 -5.46 -16.06 12.69
C ILE A 46 -6.04 -17.44 13.02
N LYS A 47 -5.85 -18.44 12.16
CA LYS A 47 -6.27 -19.83 12.41
C LYS A 47 -5.44 -20.50 13.50
N THR A 48 -4.18 -20.09 13.68
CA THR A 48 -3.29 -20.76 14.62
C THR A 48 -3.80 -20.71 16.05
N LYS A 49 -3.61 -21.80 16.80
CA LYS A 49 -3.96 -21.86 18.23
C LYS A 49 -3.14 -20.83 19.03
N LYS A 50 -1.86 -20.68 18.70
CA LYS A 50 -0.95 -19.72 19.33
C LYS A 50 -1.47 -18.28 19.24
N TYR A 51 -1.84 -17.84 18.03
CA TYR A 51 -2.36 -16.48 17.84
C TYR A 51 -3.68 -16.26 18.61
N ARG A 52 -4.61 -17.22 18.51
CA ARG A 52 -5.90 -17.14 19.22
C ARG A 52 -5.74 -17.07 20.74
N SER A 53 -4.86 -17.89 21.30
CA SER A 53 -4.57 -17.91 22.74
C SER A 53 -4.03 -16.56 23.24
N ILE A 54 -3.04 -16.00 22.53
CA ILE A 54 -2.43 -14.72 22.91
C ILE A 54 -3.44 -13.58 22.79
N ILE A 55 -4.26 -13.56 21.73
CA ILE A 55 -5.33 -12.56 21.61
C ILE A 55 -6.36 -12.68 22.73
N SER A 56 -6.74 -13.90 23.14
CA SER A 56 -7.69 -14.10 24.25
C SER A 56 -7.12 -13.72 25.63
N SER A 57 -5.80 -13.64 25.77
CA SER A 57 -5.16 -13.18 27.02
C SER A 57 -5.14 -11.66 27.18
N LEU A 58 -5.57 -10.88 26.19
CA LEU A 58 -5.65 -9.42 26.29
C LEU A 58 -6.68 -9.02 27.33
N THR A 59 -6.25 -8.16 28.26
CA THR A 59 -7.08 -7.69 29.37
C THR A 59 -7.76 -6.35 29.08
N GLY A 60 -7.34 -5.66 28.00
CA GLY A 60 -7.79 -4.31 27.67
C GLY A 60 -7.02 -3.20 28.40
N ASN A 61 -6.11 -3.57 29.31
CA ASN A 61 -5.26 -2.63 30.02
C ASN A 61 -3.89 -2.49 29.32
N LYS A 62 -3.62 -1.28 28.80
CA LYS A 62 -2.40 -0.98 28.03
C LYS A 62 -1.09 -1.28 28.78
N LYS A 63 -1.06 -1.17 30.12
CA LYS A 63 0.18 -1.40 30.90
C LYS A 63 0.50 -2.90 31.01
N THR A 64 -0.51 -3.72 31.29
CA THR A 64 -0.37 -5.17 31.45
C THR A 64 -0.23 -5.89 30.12
N ASP A 65 -0.93 -5.42 29.09
CA ASP A 65 -0.94 -6.04 27.76
C ASP A 65 0.33 -5.73 26.92
N LYS A 66 1.27 -4.93 27.44
CA LYS A 66 2.47 -4.49 26.68
C LYS A 66 3.28 -5.68 26.13
N GLU A 67 3.53 -6.69 26.96
CA GLU A 67 4.29 -7.88 26.52
C GLU A 67 3.45 -8.77 25.59
N ILE A 68 2.13 -8.83 25.80
CA ILE A 68 1.19 -9.56 24.93
C ILE A 68 1.21 -8.94 23.51
N TRP A 69 1.13 -7.61 23.41
CA TRP A 69 1.23 -6.89 22.14
C TRP A 69 2.57 -7.12 21.42
N LYS A 70 3.66 -7.23 22.17
CA LYS A 70 4.97 -7.58 21.61
C LYS A 70 4.95 -8.98 21.00
N GLN A 71 4.40 -9.98 21.69
CA GLN A 71 4.24 -11.33 21.16
C GLN A 71 3.34 -11.37 19.91
N ILE A 72 2.23 -10.63 19.92
CA ILE A 72 1.34 -10.50 18.75
C ILE A 72 2.10 -9.93 17.55
N ASN A 73 2.91 -8.90 17.77
CA ASN A 73 3.68 -8.27 16.71
C ASN A 73 4.79 -9.18 16.17
N GLU A 74 5.43 -9.99 17.02
CA GLU A 74 6.39 -11.00 16.56
C GLU A 74 5.72 -12.08 15.71
N ILE A 75 4.54 -12.56 16.09
CA ILE A 75 3.77 -13.49 15.24
C ILE A 75 3.42 -12.83 13.91
N ARG A 76 2.94 -11.58 13.92
CA ARG A 76 2.64 -10.83 12.69
C ARG A 76 3.86 -10.76 11.77
N LYS A 77 5.04 -10.44 12.31
CA LYS A 77 6.30 -10.43 11.54
C LYS A 77 6.63 -11.81 10.96
N GLN A 78 6.48 -12.88 11.74
CA GLN A 78 6.71 -14.27 11.26
C GLN A 78 5.83 -14.63 10.06
N TYR A 79 4.59 -14.12 10.04
CA TYR A 79 3.66 -14.30 8.92
C TYR A 79 3.83 -13.27 7.80
N GLY A 80 4.85 -12.42 7.84
CA GLY A 80 5.09 -11.39 6.83
C GLY A 80 4.05 -10.25 6.86
N MET A 81 3.35 -10.06 7.97
CA MET A 81 2.40 -8.97 8.19
C MET A 81 3.15 -7.73 8.68
N SER A 82 4.01 -7.18 7.82
CA SER A 82 4.75 -5.94 8.05
C SER A 82 4.85 -5.12 6.75
N GLU A 83 5.01 -3.80 6.87
CA GLU A 83 5.20 -2.93 5.69
C GLU A 83 6.42 -3.37 4.86
N TYR A 84 7.52 -3.73 5.53
CA TYR A 84 8.73 -4.20 4.89
C TYR A 84 8.48 -5.46 4.04
N SER A 85 7.78 -6.46 4.60
CA SER A 85 7.41 -7.67 3.87
C SER A 85 6.52 -7.37 2.67
N PHE A 86 5.64 -6.37 2.76
CA PHE A 86 4.78 -5.96 1.65
C PHE A 86 5.59 -5.26 0.53
N HIS A 87 6.63 -4.51 0.88
CA HIS A 87 7.57 -3.92 -0.08
C HIS A 87 8.35 -5.01 -0.84
N GLU A 88 8.77 -6.07 -0.16
CA GLU A 88 9.45 -7.21 -0.82
C GLU A 88 8.50 -7.98 -1.76
N ASP A 89 7.23 -8.16 -1.38
CA ASP A 89 6.23 -8.79 -2.24
C ASP A 89 5.95 -7.95 -3.50
N VAL A 90 5.73 -6.64 -3.33
CA VAL A 90 5.35 -5.76 -4.44
C VAL A 90 6.50 -5.58 -5.44
N LYS A 91 7.76 -5.66 -4.99
CA LYS A 91 8.94 -5.61 -5.85
C LYS A 91 8.92 -6.68 -6.94
N LYS A 92 8.48 -7.90 -6.61
CA LYS A 92 8.35 -9.00 -7.59
C LYS A 92 7.26 -8.71 -8.61
N MET A 93 6.12 -8.15 -8.17
CA MET A 93 5.00 -7.78 -9.04
C MET A 93 5.36 -6.63 -9.97
N GLN A 94 6.02 -5.60 -9.43
CA GLN A 94 6.41 -4.39 -10.17
C GLN A 94 7.39 -4.70 -11.31
N LYS A 95 8.24 -5.73 -11.17
CA LYS A 95 9.18 -6.13 -12.24
C LYS A 95 8.49 -6.39 -13.58
N HIS A 96 7.28 -6.93 -13.56
CA HIS A 96 6.47 -7.18 -14.77
C HIS A 96 5.90 -5.90 -15.41
N PHE A 97 5.84 -4.81 -14.66
CA PHE A 97 5.22 -3.55 -15.05
C PHE A 97 6.18 -2.36 -14.98
N LYS A 98 7.50 -2.61 -15.00
CA LYS A 98 8.54 -1.61 -14.73
C LYS A 98 8.48 -0.37 -15.64
N ASP A 99 8.01 -0.53 -16.87
CA ASP A 99 7.90 0.56 -17.85
C ASP A 99 6.74 1.51 -17.54
N ASN A 100 5.80 1.08 -16.69
CA ASN A 100 4.59 1.82 -16.33
C ASN A 100 4.62 2.29 -14.88
N ILE A 101 5.12 1.46 -13.96
CA ILE A 101 5.17 1.73 -12.53
C ILE A 101 6.62 1.61 -12.06
N ASP A 102 7.20 2.70 -11.55
CA ASP A 102 8.52 2.68 -10.94
C ASP A 102 8.50 1.99 -9.56
N SER A 103 9.69 1.63 -9.07
CA SER A 103 9.84 0.89 -7.81
C SER A 103 9.30 1.65 -6.59
N PHE A 104 9.41 2.98 -6.56
CA PHE A 104 8.95 3.79 -5.44
C PHE A 104 7.43 3.95 -5.42
N THR A 105 6.81 4.14 -6.58
CA THR A 105 5.36 4.13 -6.69
C THR A 105 4.79 2.76 -6.31
N ALA A 106 5.44 1.65 -6.69
CA ALA A 106 5.04 0.32 -6.22
C ALA A 106 5.16 0.15 -4.70
N GLN A 107 6.22 0.64 -4.07
CA GLN A 107 6.33 0.68 -2.61
C GLN A 107 5.18 1.47 -1.98
N LYS A 108 4.79 2.61 -2.57
CA LYS A 108 3.66 3.42 -2.08
C LYS A 108 2.31 2.70 -2.21
N ILE A 109 2.11 1.89 -3.25
CA ILE A 109 0.95 0.97 -3.36
C ILE A 109 0.94 -0.01 -2.18
N ALA A 110 2.09 -0.62 -1.87
CA ALA A 110 2.23 -1.54 -0.74
C ALA A 110 2.01 -0.84 0.62
N THR A 111 2.54 0.36 0.81
CA THR A 111 2.30 1.21 1.99
C THR A 111 0.80 1.54 2.14
N THR A 112 0.11 1.81 1.04
CA THR A 112 -1.35 2.07 1.06
C THR A 112 -2.13 0.84 1.54
N LEU A 113 -1.73 -0.35 1.11
CA LEU A 113 -2.30 -1.59 1.62
C LEU A 113 -1.93 -1.81 3.09
N TRP A 114 -0.69 -1.56 3.48
CA TRP A 114 -0.23 -1.69 4.87
C TRP A 114 -1.07 -0.81 5.81
N LYS A 115 -1.32 0.46 5.47
CA LYS A 115 -2.22 1.35 6.21
C LYS A 115 -3.63 0.76 6.42
N SER A 116 -4.11 -0.04 5.47
CA SER A 116 -5.40 -0.74 5.61
C SER A 116 -5.32 -1.85 6.67
N TYR A 117 -4.19 -2.56 6.74
CA TYR A 117 -3.92 -3.54 7.80
C TYR A 117 -3.65 -2.88 9.16
N GLU A 118 -2.98 -1.73 9.22
CA GLU A 118 -2.83 -0.98 10.47
C GLU A 118 -4.20 -0.60 11.05
N LYS A 119 -5.13 -0.14 10.20
CA LYS A 119 -6.51 0.12 10.60
C LYS A 119 -7.22 -1.16 11.06
N LEU A 120 -6.98 -2.30 10.43
CA LEU A 120 -7.52 -3.61 10.84
C LEU A 120 -6.96 -4.08 12.19
N PHE A 121 -5.68 -3.80 12.45
CA PHE A 121 -4.97 -4.31 13.63
C PHE A 121 -5.11 -3.44 14.86
N PHE A 122 -5.20 -2.12 14.68
CA PHE A 122 -5.07 -1.14 15.75
C PHE A 122 -6.17 -0.06 15.72
N GLY A 123 -6.99 -0.02 14.67
CA GLY A 123 -8.04 0.96 14.48
C GLY A 123 -9.43 0.34 14.45
N ASN A 124 -10.34 1.01 13.76
CA ASN A 124 -11.74 0.60 13.56
C ASN A 124 -11.96 -0.19 12.26
N GLY A 125 -10.89 -0.69 11.63
CA GLY A 125 -10.98 -1.43 10.38
C GLY A 125 -11.58 -2.81 10.59
N LYS A 126 -12.52 -3.22 9.73
CA LYS A 126 -13.16 -4.55 9.79
C LYS A 126 -12.56 -5.55 8.80
N LYS A 127 -12.18 -5.08 7.61
CA LYS A 127 -11.72 -5.92 6.51
C LYS A 127 -10.88 -5.11 5.52
N VAL A 128 -9.94 -5.78 4.86
CA VAL A 128 -9.20 -5.25 3.71
C VAL A 128 -9.94 -5.61 2.43
N TYR A 129 -10.20 -4.62 1.57
CA TYR A 129 -10.98 -4.78 0.35
C TYR A 129 -10.09 -4.74 -0.90
N PHE A 130 -10.51 -5.47 -1.94
CA PHE A 130 -9.98 -5.29 -3.29
C PHE A 130 -10.49 -3.97 -3.88
N LYS A 131 -9.72 -3.39 -4.80
CA LYS A 131 -10.12 -2.23 -5.60
C LYS A 131 -10.87 -2.70 -6.85
N ARG A 132 -12.08 -2.17 -7.11
CA ARG A 132 -12.82 -2.52 -8.33
C ARG A 132 -12.18 -1.83 -9.54
N TYR A 133 -12.46 -2.38 -10.71
CA TYR A 133 -12.03 -1.78 -11.97
C TYR A 133 -12.54 -0.33 -12.07
N GLY A 134 -11.69 0.59 -12.53
CA GLY A 134 -12.02 2.01 -12.64
C GLY A 134 -11.99 2.82 -11.33
N GLU A 135 -11.86 2.18 -10.16
CA GLU A 135 -11.90 2.91 -8.86
C GLU A 135 -10.53 3.43 -8.39
N LEU A 136 -9.43 2.89 -8.91
CA LEU A 136 -8.11 3.43 -8.60
C LEU A 136 -7.78 4.51 -9.63
N ASN A 137 -7.78 5.77 -9.21
CA ASN A 137 -7.55 6.94 -10.06
C ASN A 137 -6.39 7.83 -9.57
N SER A 138 -5.65 7.37 -8.57
CA SER A 138 -4.54 8.11 -7.98
C SER A 138 -3.41 7.16 -7.58
N LEU A 139 -2.17 7.59 -7.81
CA LEU A 139 -0.96 6.94 -7.32
C LEU A 139 -0.03 7.98 -6.71
N GLU A 140 0.77 7.56 -5.73
CA GLU A 140 1.62 8.45 -4.94
C GLU A 140 3.10 8.13 -5.23
N GLY A 141 3.90 9.18 -5.44
CA GLY A 141 5.36 9.07 -5.42
C GLY A 141 5.90 9.01 -3.99
N LYS A 142 7.17 8.59 -3.82
CA LYS A 142 7.81 8.56 -2.49
C LYS A 142 8.58 9.85 -2.17
N SER A 143 9.12 10.50 -3.20
CA SER A 143 9.91 11.73 -3.05
C SER A 143 9.97 12.45 -4.39
N ASN A 144 10.32 13.73 -4.39
CA ASN A 144 10.48 14.48 -5.64
C ASN A 144 11.79 14.14 -6.42
N LYS A 145 12.63 13.24 -5.90
CA LYS A 145 13.90 12.85 -6.54
C LYS A 145 13.73 11.76 -7.60
N THR A 146 12.68 10.93 -7.51
CA THR A 146 12.53 9.70 -8.30
C THR A 146 11.07 9.25 -8.37
N GLY A 147 10.71 8.53 -9.44
CA GLY A 147 9.34 8.10 -9.70
C GLY A 147 8.47 9.25 -10.22
N ILE A 148 7.30 9.46 -9.60
CA ILE A 148 6.42 10.61 -9.88
C ILE A 148 7.07 11.87 -9.28
N ARG A 149 7.39 12.84 -10.14
CA ARG A 149 8.05 14.09 -9.75
C ARG A 149 7.29 15.30 -10.27
N PHE A 150 7.32 16.38 -9.52
CA PHE A 150 6.84 17.70 -9.93
C PHE A 150 8.05 18.63 -10.03
N LYS A 151 8.28 19.19 -11.22
CA LYS A 151 9.41 20.07 -11.53
C LYS A 151 9.00 21.04 -12.63
N ASP A 152 9.28 22.33 -12.45
CA ASP A 152 9.06 23.37 -13.47
C ASP A 152 7.62 23.31 -14.04
N ASP A 153 6.62 23.35 -13.14
CA ASP A 153 5.18 23.24 -13.44
C ASP A 153 4.79 21.99 -14.26
N THR A 154 5.57 20.93 -14.14
CA THR A 154 5.40 19.72 -14.94
C THR A 154 5.46 18.48 -14.06
N ILE A 155 4.54 17.54 -14.30
CA ILE A 155 4.60 16.18 -13.75
C ILE A 155 5.42 15.30 -14.69
N ILE A 156 6.47 14.68 -14.15
CA ILE A 156 7.33 13.75 -14.86
C ILE A 156 7.22 12.36 -14.21
N TRP A 157 6.92 11.34 -15.00
CA TRP A 157 6.80 9.97 -14.50
C TRP A 157 7.04 8.93 -15.59
N ASN A 158 8.09 8.09 -15.46
CA ASN A 158 8.38 6.99 -16.40
C ASN A 158 8.27 7.40 -17.88
N GLY A 159 8.91 8.50 -18.27
CA GLY A 159 8.87 9.04 -19.64
C GLY A 159 7.62 9.82 -20.02
N LEU A 160 6.60 9.88 -19.16
CA LEU A 160 5.43 10.75 -19.32
C LEU A 160 5.73 12.12 -18.73
N THR A 161 5.35 13.17 -19.45
CA THR A 161 5.54 14.58 -19.08
C THR A 161 4.21 15.29 -19.29
N ILE A 162 3.66 15.94 -18.26
CA ILE A 162 2.35 16.61 -18.30
C ILE A 162 2.47 17.98 -17.66
N LEU A 163 2.01 19.02 -18.34
CA LEU A 163 1.97 20.38 -17.81
C LEU A 163 0.87 20.53 -16.76
N VAL A 164 1.19 21.27 -15.71
CA VAL A 164 0.29 21.63 -14.60
C VAL A 164 -0.30 23.03 -14.82
#